data_AF-A0A398C989-F1
#
_entry.id   AF-A0A398C989-F1
#
_cell.length_a   1.000
_cell.length_b   1.000
_cell.length_c   1.000
_cell.angle_alpha   90.00
_cell.angle_beta   90.00
_cell.angle_gamma   90.00
#
_symmetry.space_group_name_H-M   'P 1'
#
loop_
_entity.id
_entity.type
_entity.pdbx_description
1 polymer ?
#
loop_
_entity_poly.entity_id
_entity_poly.type
_entity_poly.pdbx_seq_one_letter_code
_entity_poly.pdbx_strand_id
1 'polypeptide(L)'
;MLRVEKTTLGTFGEPELAGLINSRGWKSVLPDALDDQRLLLISDQLRDLLAGKGWDTNRGPGSAALPISLLLLSKAGVKRQGKGLNVEMGTLHEAMTLLSVTVDREIVSRMLHREDGTIGSELMESLRLLAQSNSEPVLPPCTA
;
A
#
# COMPACT_ATOMS: atom_id res chain seq x y z
N MET A 1 7.38 -12.38 -19.38
CA MET A 1 7.35 -11.25 -18.40
C MET A 1 7.50 -9.96 -19.17
N LEU A 2 6.51 -9.07 -19.12
CA LEU A 2 6.59 -7.72 -19.69
C LEU A 2 7.72 -6.97 -18.96
N ARG A 3 8.84 -6.75 -19.65
CA ARG A 3 9.90 -5.87 -19.17
C ARG A 3 9.51 -4.44 -19.54
N VAL A 4 8.89 -3.73 -18.60
CA VAL A 4 8.75 -2.28 -18.73
C VAL A 4 10.13 -1.67 -18.44
N GLU A 5 10.62 -0.84 -19.35
CA GLU A 5 11.87 -0.11 -19.14
C GLU A 5 11.69 0.85 -17.96
N LYS A 6 12.41 0.60 -16.86
CA LYS A 6 12.31 1.36 -15.62
C LYS A 6 12.62 2.86 -15.80
N THR A 7 13.31 3.21 -16.88
CA THR A 7 13.72 4.57 -17.24
C THR A 7 12.60 5.42 -17.84
N THR A 8 11.48 4.83 -18.30
CA THR A 8 10.38 5.56 -18.94
C THR A 8 9.19 5.81 -18.02
N LEU A 9 9.14 5.18 -16.84
CA LEU A 9 8.00 5.23 -15.93
C LEU A 9 7.89 6.53 -15.10
N GLY A 10 8.86 7.44 -15.15
CA GLY A 10 8.84 8.68 -14.38
C GLY A 10 9.01 8.47 -12.87
N THR A 11 8.71 9.50 -12.06
CA THR A 11 8.83 9.48 -10.59
C THR A 11 7.46 9.47 -9.94
N PHE A 12 7.31 8.69 -8.86
CA PHE A 12 6.12 8.73 -8.01
C PHE A 12 6.53 8.57 -6.55
N GLY A 13 6.81 9.69 -5.90
CA GLY A 13 7.22 9.77 -4.51
C GLY A 13 6.21 10.53 -3.66
N GLU A 14 6.68 10.99 -2.51
CA GLU A 14 5.86 11.71 -1.54
C GLU A 14 5.21 13.00 -2.12
N PRO A 15 5.90 13.83 -2.93
CA PRO A 15 5.31 15.05 -3.48
C PRO A 15 4.13 14.76 -4.43
N GLU A 16 4.31 13.79 -5.33
CA GLU A 16 3.28 13.39 -6.29
C GLU A 16 2.08 12.76 -5.57
N LEU A 17 2.35 11.95 -4.54
CA LEU A 17 1.32 11.37 -3.68
C LEU A 17 0.54 12.44 -2.93
N ALA A 18 1.21 13.44 -2.36
CA ALA A 18 0.57 14.54 -1.67
C ALA A 18 -0.35 15.34 -2.61
N GLY A 19 0.10 15.62 -3.84
CA GLY A 19 -0.71 16.27 -4.87
C GLY A 19 -1.95 15.44 -5.24
N LEU A 20 -1.81 14.13 -5.35
CA LEU A 20 -2.90 13.21 -5.64
C LEU A 20 -3.96 13.20 -4.52
N ILE A 21 -3.52 13.08 -3.26
CA ILE A 21 -4.40 13.09 -2.09
C ILE A 21 -5.11 14.45 -1.96
N ASN A 22 -4.40 15.55 -2.15
CA ASN A 22 -4.98 16.89 -2.01
C ASN A 22 -6.04 17.19 -3.09
N SER A 23 -5.89 16.63 -4.29
CA SER A 23 -6.81 16.88 -5.41
C SER A 23 -8.02 15.95 -5.43
N ARG A 24 -7.85 14.67 -5.09
CA ARG A 24 -8.90 13.64 -5.25
C ARG A 24 -9.27 12.92 -3.95
N GLY A 25 -8.68 13.33 -2.82
CA GLY A 25 -8.86 12.69 -1.53
C GLY A 25 -8.09 11.38 -1.40
N TRP A 26 -8.08 10.81 -0.20
CA TRP A 26 -7.27 9.62 0.11
C TRP A 26 -7.65 8.38 -0.71
N LYS A 27 -8.91 8.22 -1.13
CA LYS A 27 -9.35 7.04 -1.91
C LYS A 27 -8.67 6.93 -3.28
N SER A 28 -8.10 8.04 -3.78
CA SER A 28 -7.38 8.07 -5.05
C SER A 28 -6.06 7.30 -5.04
N VAL A 29 -5.61 6.83 -3.87
CA VAL A 29 -4.41 6.01 -3.72
C VAL A 29 -4.71 4.50 -3.77
N LEU A 30 -5.99 4.11 -3.88
CA LEU A 30 -6.37 2.71 -4.03
C LEU A 30 -5.98 2.19 -5.43
N PRO A 31 -5.64 0.90 -5.57
CA PRO A 31 -5.15 0.34 -6.83
C PRO A 31 -6.09 0.60 -8.03
N ASP A 32 -7.39 0.42 -7.84
CA ASP A 32 -8.43 0.66 -8.84
C ASP A 32 -8.55 2.14 -9.26
N ALA A 33 -8.14 3.09 -8.41
CA ALA A 33 -8.23 4.52 -8.68
C ALA A 33 -6.96 5.11 -9.33
N LEU A 34 -5.87 4.34 -9.38
CA LEU A 34 -4.58 4.78 -9.93
C LEU A 34 -4.53 4.55 -11.45
N ASP A 35 -3.76 5.37 -12.16
CA ASP A 35 -3.45 5.11 -13.57
C ASP A 35 -2.40 3.98 -13.70
N ASP A 36 -2.30 3.42 -14.91
CA ASP A 36 -1.44 2.25 -15.19
C ASP A 36 0.04 2.53 -14.86
N GLN A 37 0.50 3.75 -15.13
CA GLN A 37 1.87 4.15 -14.85
C GLN A 37 2.16 4.13 -13.35
N ARG A 38 1.28 4.72 -12.54
CA ARG A 38 1.42 4.71 -11.07
C ARG A 38 1.29 3.32 -10.49
N LEU A 39 0.41 2.48 -11.02
CA LEU A 39 0.29 1.07 -10.60
C LEU A 39 1.60 0.30 -10.82
N LEU A 40 2.22 0.45 -11.98
CA LEU A 40 3.50 -0.19 -12.28
C LEU A 40 4.62 0.32 -11.37
N LEU A 41 4.66 1.63 -11.09
CA LEU A 41 5.62 2.22 -10.16
C LEU A 41 5.44 1.69 -8.74
N ILE A 42 4.21 1.63 -8.24
CA ILE A 42 3.92 1.13 -6.90
C ILE A 42 4.24 -0.38 -6.80
N SER A 43 3.92 -1.18 -7.82
CA SER A 43 4.28 -2.60 -7.85
C SER A 43 5.80 -2.79 -7.73
N ASP A 44 6.59 -2.01 -8.49
CA ASP A 44 8.05 -2.09 -8.42
C ASP A 44 8.60 -1.58 -7.07
N GLN A 45 8.04 -0.49 -6.54
CA GLN A 45 8.39 0.04 -5.21
C GLN A 45 8.09 -0.96 -4.09
N LEU A 46 6.94 -1.62 -4.11
CA LEU A 46 6.56 -2.63 -3.12
C LEU A 46 7.48 -3.85 -3.21
N ARG A 47 7.83 -4.28 -4.43
CA ARG A 47 8.78 -5.37 -4.63
C ARG A 47 10.16 -5.05 -4.07
N ASP A 48 10.67 -3.84 -4.32
CA ASP A 48 11.96 -3.41 -3.79
C ASP A 48 11.92 -3.32 -2.26
N LEU A 49 10.85 -2.75 -1.66
CA LEU A 49 10.65 -2.68 -0.22
C LEU A 49 10.56 -4.07 0.45
N LEU A 50 9.74 -4.97 -0.08
CA LEU A 50 9.56 -6.33 0.43
C LEU A 50 10.82 -7.20 0.26
N ALA A 51 11.63 -6.93 -0.77
CA ALA A 51 12.93 -7.57 -0.96
C ALA A 51 14.03 -7.00 -0.06
N GLY A 52 13.73 -6.01 0.79
CA GLY A 52 14.71 -5.33 1.65
C GLY A 52 15.72 -4.49 0.86
N LYS A 53 15.41 -4.16 -0.39
CA LYS A 53 16.24 -3.26 -1.19
C LYS A 53 15.92 -1.83 -0.76
N GLY A 54 16.96 -1.09 -0.39
CA GLY A 54 16.82 0.34 -0.11
C GLY A 54 16.28 1.11 -1.31
N TRP A 55 15.78 2.33 -1.06
CA TRP A 55 15.34 3.22 -2.13
C TRP A 55 16.51 3.60 -3.05
N ASP A 56 16.31 3.46 -4.35
CA ASP A 56 17.28 3.90 -5.36
C ASP A 56 17.10 5.40 -5.61
N THR A 57 18.07 6.21 -5.17
CA THR A 57 18.06 7.67 -5.32
C THR A 57 18.03 8.13 -6.77
N ASN A 58 18.37 7.26 -7.74
CA ASN A 58 18.26 7.57 -9.16
C ASN A 58 16.81 7.55 -9.68
N ARG A 59 15.84 7.11 -8.87
CA ARG A 59 14.42 6.98 -9.23
C ARG A 59 13.53 8.11 -8.70
N GLY A 60 14.13 9.19 -8.19
CA GLY A 60 13.41 10.37 -7.72
C GLY A 60 13.31 10.50 -6.19
N PRO A 61 12.49 11.44 -5.71
CA PRO A 61 12.57 11.98 -4.34
C PRO A 61 12.00 11.08 -3.23
N GLY A 62 11.68 9.81 -3.51
CA GLY A 62 11.24 8.86 -2.50
C GLY A 62 10.25 7.82 -3.04
N SER A 63 9.92 6.85 -2.19
CA SER A 63 8.94 5.80 -2.49
C SER A 63 7.55 6.21 -2.00
N ALA A 64 6.54 6.19 -2.87
CA ALA A 64 5.15 6.42 -2.50
C ALA A 64 4.49 5.17 -1.88
N ALA A 65 5.01 3.97 -2.17
CA ALA A 65 4.44 2.71 -1.70
C ALA A 65 4.32 2.63 -0.17
N LEU A 66 5.39 2.97 0.56
CA LEU A 66 5.38 2.93 2.03
C LEU A 66 4.39 3.96 2.62
N PRO A 67 4.42 5.24 2.23
CA PRO A 67 3.39 6.21 2.61
C PRO A 67 1.95 5.76 2.28
N ILE A 68 1.73 5.11 1.13
CA ILE A 68 0.42 4.55 0.76
C ILE A 68 0.03 3.45 1.75
N SER A 69 0.90 2.49 2.04
CA SER A 69 0.62 1.42 3.01
C SER A 69 0.26 1.97 4.38
N LEU A 70 1.01 2.96 4.88
CA LEU A 70 0.74 3.61 6.17
C LEU A 70 -0.58 4.39 6.17
N LEU A 71 -0.87 5.10 5.08
CA LEU A 71 -2.13 5.82 4.91
C LEU A 71 -3.32 4.85 4.93
N LEU A 72 -3.25 3.77 4.17
CA LEU A 72 -4.32 2.77 4.10
C LEU A 72 -4.52 2.07 5.44
N LEU A 73 -3.46 1.74 6.17
CA LEU A 73 -3.54 1.22 7.54
C LEU A 73 -4.18 2.22 8.50
N SER A 74 -3.82 3.51 8.41
CA SER A 74 -4.50 4.55 9.20
C SER A 74 -5.98 4.66 8.86
N LYS A 75 -6.41 4.37 7.62
CA LYS A 75 -7.82 4.35 7.21
C LYS A 75 -8.53 3.04 7.56
N ALA A 76 -7.78 1.96 7.72
CA ALA A 76 -8.29 0.67 8.17
C ALA A 76 -8.55 0.61 9.68
N GLY A 77 -8.12 1.62 10.44
CA GLY A 77 -8.43 1.76 11.87
C GLY A 77 -7.29 1.39 12.81
N VAL A 78 -6.05 1.30 12.32
CA VAL A 78 -4.89 1.12 13.20
C VAL A 78 -4.80 2.29 14.19
N LYS A 79 -4.52 1.95 15.46
CA LYS A 79 -4.48 2.90 16.58
C LYS A 79 -3.43 3.98 16.33
N ARG A 80 -3.84 5.23 16.51
CA ARG A 80 -2.93 6.37 16.54
C ARG A 80 -2.28 6.48 17.91
N GLN A 81 -0.98 6.75 17.94
CA GLN A 81 -0.25 7.06 19.16
C GLN A 81 0.31 8.48 19.03
N GLY A 82 -0.36 9.43 19.68
CA GLY A 82 -0.04 10.85 19.56
C GLY A 82 -0.17 11.35 18.12
N LYS A 83 0.93 11.86 17.56
CA LYS A 83 1.01 12.33 16.16
C LYS A 83 1.38 11.21 15.16
N GLY A 84 1.68 10.01 15.64
CA GLY A 84 2.14 8.88 14.82
C GLY A 84 1.13 7.74 14.72
N LEU A 85 1.48 6.74 13.92
CA LEU A 85 0.76 5.48 13.80
C LEU A 85 1.50 4.42 14.62
N ASN A 86 0.82 3.72 15.53
CA ASN A 86 1.43 2.61 16.25
C ASN A 86 1.15 1.32 15.46
N VAL A 87 2.12 0.90 14.66
CA VAL A 87 2.03 -0.27 13.79
C VAL A 87 3.16 -1.22 14.17
N GLU A 88 2.81 -2.46 14.48
CA GLU A 88 3.83 -3.50 14.61
C GLU A 88 4.44 -3.81 13.23
N MET A 89 5.74 -4.09 13.20
CA MET A 89 6.44 -4.35 11.94
C MET A 89 5.80 -5.51 11.15
N GLY A 90 5.28 -6.53 11.84
CA GLY A 90 4.53 -7.63 11.23
C GLY A 90 3.26 -7.15 10.51
N THR A 91 2.48 -6.26 11.14
CA THR A 91 1.29 -5.65 10.53
C THR A 91 1.64 -4.84 9.29
N LEU A 92 2.72 -4.06 9.37
CA LEU A 92 3.18 -3.26 8.24
C LEU A 92 3.60 -4.16 7.07
N HIS A 93 4.36 -5.22 7.36
CA HIS A 93 4.80 -6.19 6.35
C HIS A 93 3.61 -6.89 5.67
N GLU A 94 2.63 -7.37 6.45
CA GLU A 94 1.43 -7.99 5.92
C GLU A 94 0.60 -7.00 5.09
N ALA A 95 0.46 -5.76 5.53
CA ALA A 95 -0.24 -4.73 4.76
C ALA A 95 0.44 -4.39 3.43
N MET A 96 1.78 -4.30 3.41
CA MET A 96 2.54 -4.12 2.18
C MET A 96 2.41 -5.33 1.26
N THR A 97 2.36 -6.54 1.81
CA THR A 97 2.16 -7.78 1.06
C THR A 97 0.77 -7.82 0.42
N LEU A 98 -0.28 -7.51 1.20
CA LEU A 98 -1.65 -7.39 0.69
C LEU A 98 -1.73 -6.35 -0.42
N LEU A 99 -1.16 -5.16 -0.21
CA LEU A 99 -1.14 -4.11 -1.22
C LEU A 99 -0.41 -4.56 -2.49
N SER A 100 0.73 -5.26 -2.36
CA SER A 100 1.48 -5.78 -3.50
C SER A 100 0.66 -6.76 -4.33
N VAL A 101 -0.01 -7.71 -3.67
CA VAL A 101 -0.87 -8.70 -4.34
C VAL A 101 -2.07 -8.03 -5.00
N THR A 102 -2.69 -7.05 -4.34
CA THR A 102 -3.83 -6.31 -4.91
C THR A 102 -3.40 -5.47 -6.11
N VAL A 103 -2.26 -4.79 -6.06
CA VAL A 103 -1.72 -4.02 -7.19
C VAL A 103 -1.43 -4.94 -8.37
N ASP A 104 -0.80 -6.09 -8.14
CA ASP A 104 -0.53 -7.07 -9.20
C ASP A 104 -1.83 -7.62 -9.79
N ARG A 105 -2.86 -7.88 -8.96
CA ARG A 105 -4.20 -8.28 -9.43
C ARG A 105 -4.83 -7.21 -10.31
N GLU A 106 -4.78 -5.94 -9.89
CA GLU A 106 -5.31 -4.81 -10.67
C GLU A 106 -4.63 -4.70 -12.04
N ILE A 107 -3.29 -4.79 -12.07
CA ILE A 107 -2.51 -4.77 -13.33
C ILE A 107 -2.97 -5.90 -14.25
N VAL A 108 -3.08 -7.13 -13.73
CA VAL A 108 -3.54 -8.28 -14.52
C VAL A 108 -4.99 -8.09 -14.98
N SER A 109 -5.86 -7.54 -14.13
CA SER A 109 -7.26 -7.29 -14.44
C SER A 109 -7.39 -6.33 -15.63
N ARG A 110 -6.66 -5.21 -15.60
CA ARG A 110 -6.62 -4.25 -16.72
C ARG A 110 -6.04 -4.84 -17.98
N MET A 111 -4.96 -5.61 -17.89
CA MET A 111 -4.38 -6.31 -19.03
C MET A 111 -5.37 -7.26 -19.71
N LEU A 112 -6.23 -7.92 -18.92
CA LEU A 112 -7.26 -8.84 -19.40
C LEU A 112 -8.58 -8.13 -19.76
N HIS A 113 -8.65 -6.80 -19.69
CA HIS A 113 -9.88 -6.02 -19.90
C HIS A 113 -11.05 -6.51 -19.03
N ARG A 114 -10.75 -6.93 -17.79
CA ARG A 114 -11.74 -7.29 -16.77
C ARG A 114 -11.82 -6.12 -15.80
N GLU A 115 -12.92 -5.37 -15.85
CA GLU A 115 -13.17 -4.30 -14.88
C GLU A 115 -13.70 -4.91 -13.57
N ASP A 116 -12.80 -5.23 -12.65
CA ASP A 116 -13.14 -5.63 -11.27
C ASP A 116 -13.23 -4.36 -10.40
N GLY A 117 -14.37 -3.66 -10.45
CA GLY A 117 -14.62 -2.42 -9.69
C GLY A 117 -14.66 -2.56 -8.16
N THR A 118 -14.29 -3.72 -7.62
CA THR A 118 -14.31 -4.06 -6.18
C THR A 118 -12.92 -4.15 -5.56
N ILE A 119 -11.84 -4.06 -6.35
CA ILE A 119 -10.47 -4.29 -5.90
C ILE A 119 -10.07 -3.37 -4.73
N GLY A 120 -10.39 -2.08 -4.80
CA GLY A 120 -10.10 -1.13 -3.73
C GLY A 120 -10.89 -1.42 -2.44
N SER A 121 -12.14 -1.87 -2.56
CA SER A 121 -12.97 -2.22 -1.40
C SER A 121 -12.53 -3.50 -0.70
N GLU A 122 -12.16 -4.53 -1.46
CA GLU A 122 -11.66 -5.81 -0.95
C GLU A 122 -10.33 -5.64 -0.20
N LEU A 123 -9.45 -4.79 -0.72
CA LEU A 123 -8.21 -4.41 -0.03
C LEU A 123 -8.51 -3.74 1.30
N MET A 124 -9.40 -2.75 1.32
CA MET A 124 -9.74 -2.03 2.55
C MET A 124 -10.40 -2.92 3.60
N GLU A 125 -11.22 -3.89 3.18
CA GLU A 125 -11.77 -4.90 4.09
C GLU A 125 -10.68 -5.78 4.67
N SER A 126 -9.78 -6.31 3.82
CA SER A 126 -8.65 -7.13 4.25
C SER A 126 -7.75 -6.39 5.25
N LEU A 127 -7.46 -5.11 4.99
CA LEU A 127 -6.67 -4.27 5.91
C LEU A 127 -7.37 -3.98 7.23
N ARG A 128 -8.72 -3.88 7.25
CA ARG A 128 -9.48 -3.72 8.50
C ARG A 128 -9.41 -4.98 9.35
N LEU A 129 -9.51 -6.16 8.74
CA LEU A 129 -9.35 -7.43 9.44
C LEU A 129 -7.95 -7.53 10.06
N LEU A 130 -6.92 -7.16 9.30
CA LEU A 130 -5.54 -7.10 9.77
C LEU A 130 -5.34 -6.12 10.95
N ALA A 131 -5.99 -4.96 10.90
CA ALA A 131 -5.92 -3.98 12.00
C ALA A 131 -6.63 -4.47 13.28
N GLN A 132 -7.62 -5.35 13.15
CA GLN A 132 -8.40 -5.88 14.27
C GLN A 132 -7.76 -7.11 14.92
N SER A 133 -7.09 -7.98 14.16
CA SER A 133 -6.46 -9.20 14.69
C SER A 133 -5.37 -8.91 15.72
N ASN A 134 -4.68 -7.76 15.62
CA ASN A 134 -3.66 -7.34 16.59
C ASN A 134 -4.24 -6.58 17.80
N SER A 135 -5.58 -6.59 17.97
CA SER A 135 -6.26 -6.02 19.12
C SER A 135 -6.80 -7.07 20.10
N GLU A 136 -6.48 -8.36 19.94
CA GLU A 136 -6.87 -9.37 20.93
C GLU A 136 -6.22 -9.08 22.30
N PRO A 137 -7.02 -9.05 23.39
CA PRO A 137 -6.50 -8.84 24.73
C PRO A 137 -5.76 -10.10 25.21
N VAL A 138 -4.49 -9.93 25.58
CA VAL A 138 -3.76 -10.90 26.41
C VAL A 138 -4.57 -11.12 27.69
N LEU A 139 -5.13 -12.32 27.85
CA LEU A 139 -5.84 -12.74 29.07
C LEU A 139 -4.93 -12.57 30.30
N PRO A 140 -5.49 -12.17 31.47
CA PRO A 140 -4.71 -11.91 32.68
C PRO A 140 -4.09 -13.22 33.23
N PRO A 141 -3.00 -13.13 34.01
CA PRO A 141 -2.34 -14.31 34.55
C PRO A 141 -3.32 -15.04 35.49
N CYS A 142 -3.60 -16.31 35.18
CA CYS A 142 -4.29 -17.20 36.09
C CYS A 142 -3.48 -17.30 37.39
N THR A 143 -4.00 -16.72 38.47
CA THR A 143 -3.62 -17.07 39.84
C THR A 143 -4.39 -18.31 40.25
N ALA A 144 -3.68 -19.41 40.48
CA ALA A 144 -4.07 -20.50 41.37
C ALA A 144 -2.81 -21.10 41.99
#